data_AF-A0A7R9M0A3-F1
#
_entry.id   AF-A0A7R9M0A3-F1
#
_cell.length_a   1.000
_cell.length_b   1.000
_cell.length_c   1.000
_cell.angle_alpha   90.00
_cell.angle_beta   90.00
_cell.angle_gamma   90.00
#
_symmetry.space_group_name_H-M   'P 1'
#
loop_
_entity.id
_entity.type
_entity.pdbx_description
1 polymer ?
#
loop_
_entity_poly.entity_id
_entity_poly.type
_entity_poly.pdbx_seq_one_letter_code
_entity_poly.pdbx_strand_id
1 'polypeptide(L)'
;AWGGAQITPKAGKLDEVYNQLSKVKNIKVYKRDDIPEKFHYKHNSLVLPILVTADVGYEIQPPKIDGVVLPGGYTKPSKPSGGNHGYNVSELTDMRGIMYGFGPALKKNYTAESLEMVDHYNLFCHILGINPIPNNGTDSKAREMLVSSGDNS
;
A
#
# COMPACT_ATOMS: atom_id res chain seq x y z
N ALA A 1 -5.03 -6.84 5.05
CA ALA A 1 -3.79 -6.74 5.83
C ALA A 1 -4.15 -6.26 7.22
N TRP A 2 -3.43 -6.67 8.26
CA TRP A 2 -3.81 -6.37 9.64
C TRP A 2 -3.38 -4.96 10.10
N GLY A 3 -2.52 -4.30 9.34
CA GLY A 3 -2.13 -2.90 9.58
C GLY A 3 -3.21 -1.86 9.24
N GLY A 4 -4.35 -2.27 8.66
CA GLY A 4 -5.43 -1.35 8.34
C GLY A 4 -6.79 -2.02 8.19
N ALA A 5 -7.85 -1.27 8.50
CA ALA A 5 -9.24 -1.70 8.40
C ALA A 5 -10.11 -0.57 7.84
N GLN A 6 -11.18 -0.94 7.15
CA GLN A 6 -12.18 0.00 6.64
C GLN A 6 -13.52 -0.29 7.28
N ILE A 7 -14.27 0.76 7.62
CA ILE A 7 -15.52 0.65 8.38
C ILE A 7 -16.61 1.47 7.68
N THR A 8 -17.79 0.87 7.54
CA THR A 8 -19.03 1.55 7.18
C THR A 8 -19.93 1.62 8.41
N PRO A 9 -20.05 2.79 9.06
CA PRO A 9 -20.98 2.99 10.17
C PRO A 9 -22.44 2.87 9.72
N LYS A 10 -23.34 2.56 10.67
CA LYS A 10 -24.79 2.72 10.45
C LYS A 10 -25.13 4.18 10.09
N ALA A 11 -26.24 4.38 9.38
CA ALA A 11 -26.70 5.70 9.01
C ALA A 11 -26.78 6.64 10.24
N GLY A 12 -26.25 7.86 10.11
CA GLY A 12 -26.21 8.85 11.18
C GLY A 12 -25.18 8.60 12.29
N LYS A 13 -24.33 7.55 12.20
CA LYS A 13 -23.35 7.18 13.23
C LYS A 13 -21.89 7.46 12.88
N LEU A 14 -21.62 8.13 11.76
CA LEU A 14 -20.26 8.41 11.28
C LEU A 14 -19.38 9.10 12.34
N ASP A 15 -19.84 10.25 12.85
CA ASP A 15 -19.07 11.04 13.81
C ASP A 15 -18.93 10.36 15.16
N GLU A 16 -19.96 9.64 15.60
CA GLU A 16 -19.92 8.87 16.85
C GLU A 16 -18.84 7.79 16.78
N VAL A 17 -18.82 6.99 15.70
CA VAL A 17 -17.82 5.93 15.50
C VAL A 17 -16.42 6.52 15.35
N TYR A 18 -16.26 7.58 14.54
CA TYR A 18 -14.99 8.28 14.39
C TYR A 18 -14.45 8.77 15.75
N ASN A 19 -15.26 9.48 16.52
CA ASN A 19 -14.84 10.06 17.80
C ASN A 19 -14.51 9.01 18.86
N GLN A 20 -15.16 7.85 18.83
CA GLN A 20 -14.82 6.73 19.73
C GLN A 20 -13.49 6.09 19.33
N LEU A 21 -13.30 5.80 18.03
CA LEU A 21 -12.06 5.19 17.54
C LEU A 21 -10.85 6.11 17.70
N SER A 22 -11.00 7.42 17.50
CA SER A 22 -9.90 8.40 17.64
C SER A 22 -9.32 8.50 19.07
N LYS A 23 -9.97 7.89 20.07
CA LYS A 23 -9.47 7.82 21.45
C LYS A 23 -8.61 6.58 21.70
N VAL A 24 -8.63 5.60 20.80
CA VAL A 24 -7.88 4.36 20.93
C VAL A 24 -6.42 4.64 20.63
N LYS A 25 -5.52 4.16 21.50
CA LYS A 25 -4.08 4.31 21.31
C LYS A 25 -3.59 3.41 20.19
N ASN A 26 -2.50 3.82 19.55
CA ASN A 26 -1.76 3.05 18.56
C ASN A 26 -2.50 2.77 17.25
N ILE A 27 -3.54 3.56 16.98
CA ILE A 27 -4.21 3.63 15.69
C ILE A 27 -4.35 5.09 15.25
N LYS A 28 -4.48 5.29 13.95
CA LYS A 28 -4.91 6.55 13.33
C LYS A 28 -6.22 6.30 12.61
N VAL A 29 -7.14 7.25 12.71
CA VAL A 29 -8.49 7.14 12.16
C VAL A 29 -8.71 8.32 11.22
N TYR A 30 -9.14 8.02 10.01
CA TYR A 30 -9.42 9.00 8.97
C TYR A 30 -10.87 8.84 8.54
N LYS A 31 -11.61 9.94 8.44
CA LYS A 31 -12.75 9.96 7.53
C LYS A 31 -12.21 9.93 6.11
N ARG A 32 -13.01 9.40 5.18
CA ARG A 32 -12.62 9.26 3.77
C ARG A 32 -11.98 10.53 3.19
N ASP A 33 -12.58 11.69 3.42
CA ASP A 33 -12.12 12.96 2.83
C ASP A 33 -10.81 13.47 3.47
N ASP A 34 -10.57 13.08 4.72
CA ASP A 34 -9.39 13.45 5.52
C ASP A 34 -8.20 12.51 5.31
N ILE A 35 -8.36 11.45 4.50
CA ILE A 35 -7.24 10.57 4.15
C ILE A 35 -6.17 11.39 3.42
N PRO A 36 -4.87 11.30 3.81
CA PRO A 36 -3.81 12.05 3.17
C PRO A 36 -3.70 11.76 1.66
N GLU A 37 -3.59 12.80 0.83
CA GLU A 37 -3.45 12.65 -0.63
C GLU A 37 -2.23 11.82 -1.01
N LYS A 38 -1.15 11.92 -0.22
CA LYS A 38 0.08 11.14 -0.42
C LYS A 38 -0.12 9.62 -0.38
N PHE A 39 -1.26 9.13 0.14
CA PHE A 39 -1.58 7.70 0.10
C PHE A 39 -2.11 7.25 -1.25
N HIS A 40 -2.50 8.19 -2.13
CA HIS A 40 -3.13 7.90 -3.42
C HIS A 40 -4.31 6.92 -3.33
N TYR A 41 -5.08 7.03 -2.24
CA TYR A 41 -6.05 6.01 -1.84
C TYR A 41 -7.51 6.46 -1.92
N LYS A 42 -7.82 7.66 -1.42
CA LYS A 42 -9.20 8.07 -1.06
C LYS A 42 -10.19 8.27 -2.21
N HIS A 43 -9.69 8.46 -3.43
CA HIS A 43 -10.51 8.79 -4.60
C HIS A 43 -11.13 7.56 -5.27
N ASN A 44 -10.91 6.34 -4.75
CA ASN A 44 -11.53 5.13 -5.27
C ASN A 44 -12.94 4.90 -4.66
N SER A 45 -13.93 4.53 -5.47
CA SER A 45 -15.32 4.32 -5.02
C SER A 45 -15.47 3.25 -3.92
N LEU A 46 -14.55 2.28 -3.85
CA LEU A 46 -14.55 1.20 -2.86
C LEU A 46 -14.02 1.62 -1.49
N VAL A 47 -13.49 2.83 -1.33
CA VAL A 47 -13.05 3.34 -0.02
C VAL A 47 -14.26 3.61 0.87
N LEU A 48 -14.30 2.96 2.04
CA LEU A 48 -15.40 3.11 2.99
C LEU A 48 -15.29 4.44 3.76
N PRO A 49 -16.37 4.89 4.43
CA PRO A 49 -16.40 6.20 5.10
C PRO A 49 -15.31 6.42 6.15
N ILE A 50 -14.81 5.35 6.80
CA ILE A 50 -13.72 5.41 7.77
C ILE A 50 -12.60 4.45 7.37
N LEU A 51 -11.37 4.95 7.36
CA LEU A 51 -10.13 4.17 7.31
C LEU A 51 -9.45 4.21 8.68
N VAL A 52 -9.02 3.06 9.16
CA VAL A 52 -8.22 2.92 10.38
C VAL A 52 -6.88 2.29 10.01
N THR A 53 -5.78 2.86 10.49
CA THR A 53 -4.43 2.30 10.32
C THR A 53 -3.79 2.07 11.69
N ALA A 54 -3.10 0.96 11.88
CA ALA A 54 -2.33 0.70 13.09
C ALA A 54 -0.94 1.35 13.02
N ASP A 55 -0.41 1.75 14.17
CA ASP A 55 1.02 2.02 14.31
C ASP A 55 1.83 0.71 14.21
N VAL A 56 3.11 0.80 13.83
CA VAL A 56 3.97 -0.38 13.68
C VAL A 56 4.05 -1.18 14.99
N GLY A 57 3.94 -2.50 14.86
CA GLY A 57 3.93 -3.43 15.99
C GLY A 57 2.53 -3.72 16.55
N TYR A 58 1.51 -3.00 16.07
CA TYR A 58 0.11 -3.23 16.42
C TYR A 58 -0.66 -3.81 15.24
N GLU A 59 -1.72 -4.56 15.53
CA GLU A 59 -2.61 -5.11 14.53
C GLU A 59 -4.08 -4.85 14.86
N ILE A 60 -4.88 -4.58 13.83
CA ILE A 60 -6.32 -4.42 13.98
C ILE A 60 -6.96 -5.78 13.75
N GLN A 61 -7.47 -6.37 14.83
CA GLN A 61 -8.21 -7.61 14.74
C GLN A 61 -9.72 -7.35 14.64
N PRO A 62 -10.46 -8.21 13.92
CA PRO A 62 -11.91 -8.14 13.90
C PRO A 62 -12.50 -8.34 15.31
N PRO A 63 -13.68 -7.79 15.59
CA PRO A 63 -14.36 -8.02 16.84
C PRO A 63 -14.70 -9.51 16.99
N LYS A 64 -14.47 -10.05 18.19
CA LYS A 64 -15.03 -11.36 18.56
C LYS A 64 -16.51 -11.18 18.88
N ILE A 65 -17.38 -11.68 18.01
CA ILE A 65 -18.82 -11.69 18.21
C ILE A 65 -19.24 -13.15 18.38
N ASP A 66 -19.70 -13.51 19.58
CA ASP A 66 -20.09 -14.89 19.88
C ASP A 66 -21.21 -15.35 18.93
N GLY A 67 -21.02 -16.52 18.32
CA GLY A 67 -21.96 -17.09 17.35
C GLY A 67 -21.90 -16.51 15.94
N VAL A 68 -21.04 -15.52 15.66
CA VAL A 68 -20.86 -14.93 14.33
C VAL A 68 -19.51 -15.31 13.75
N VAL A 69 -19.52 -15.94 12.58
CA VAL A 69 -18.32 -16.18 11.76
C VAL A 69 -18.22 -15.05 10.75
N LEU A 70 -17.15 -14.26 10.83
CA LEU A 70 -16.93 -13.22 9.83
C LEU A 70 -16.50 -13.83 8.49
N PRO A 71 -16.80 -13.17 7.35
CA PRO A 71 -16.32 -13.59 6.03
C PRO A 71 -14.81 -13.84 6.06
N GLY A 72 -14.38 -15.01 5.60
CA GLY A 72 -12.98 -15.47 5.70
C GLY A 72 -12.72 -16.50 6.83
N GLY A 73 -13.74 -16.93 7.57
CA GLY A 73 -13.63 -17.99 8.57
C GLY A 73 -12.97 -17.55 9.89
N TYR A 74 -12.84 -16.24 10.09
CA TYR A 74 -12.28 -15.67 11.31
C TYR A 74 -13.27 -15.86 12.46
N THR A 75 -13.00 -16.86 13.29
CA THR A 75 -13.81 -17.18 14.48
C THR A 75 -13.12 -16.78 15.77
N LYS A 76 -11.82 -16.45 15.72
CA LYS A 76 -10.99 -16.08 16.87
C LYS A 76 -9.86 -15.12 16.45
N PRO A 77 -9.41 -14.24 17.35
CA PRO A 77 -8.06 -13.67 17.32
C PRO A 77 -7.03 -14.72 16.90
N SER A 78 -6.34 -14.51 15.78
CA SER A 78 -5.18 -15.35 15.45
C SER A 78 -4.09 -15.12 16.50
N LYS A 79 -3.26 -16.13 16.76
CA LYS A 79 -2.01 -15.91 17.51
C LYS A 79 -1.23 -14.78 16.80
N PRO A 80 -0.58 -13.87 17.55
CA PRO A 80 0.23 -12.82 16.94
C PRO A 80 1.23 -13.45 15.97
N SER A 81 1.23 -12.98 14.72
CA SER A 81 2.22 -13.41 13.73
C SER A 81 3.60 -12.88 14.14
N GLY A 82 4.67 -13.63 13.82
CA GLY A 82 6.06 -13.19 14.07
C GLY A 82 6.47 -11.94 13.28
N GLY A 83 5.63 -11.47 12.35
CA GLY A 83 5.75 -10.21 11.62
C GLY A 83 4.42 -9.86 10.94
N ASN A 84 4.24 -8.60 10.53
CA ASN A 84 3.03 -8.14 9.87
C ASN A 84 3.34 -7.03 8.86
N HIS A 85 2.37 -6.67 8.02
CA HIS A 85 2.53 -5.66 6.97
C HIS A 85 1.25 -4.86 6.73
N GLY A 86 1.31 -3.89 5.82
CA GLY A 86 0.17 -3.03 5.46
C GLY A 86 0.10 -1.75 6.30
N TYR A 87 1.20 -1.38 6.96
CA TYR A 87 1.37 -0.09 7.61
C TYR A 87 1.65 1.03 6.59
N ASN A 88 1.82 2.26 7.07
CA ASN A 88 2.09 3.43 6.24
C ASN A 88 3.41 3.32 5.47
N VAL A 89 3.34 3.02 4.17
CA VAL A 89 4.50 2.89 3.28
C VAL A 89 5.31 4.18 3.11
N SER A 90 4.70 5.36 3.31
CA SER A 90 5.37 6.65 3.12
C SER A 90 6.35 7.01 4.25
N GLU A 91 6.25 6.35 5.40
CA GLU A 91 7.00 6.71 6.62
C GLU A 91 7.91 5.58 7.11
N LEU A 92 7.74 4.36 6.60
CA LEU A 92 8.33 3.16 7.19
C LEU A 92 9.26 2.44 6.23
N THR A 93 10.55 2.40 6.58
CA THR A 93 11.57 1.64 5.83
C THR A 93 11.29 0.15 5.83
N ASP A 94 10.68 -0.39 6.89
CA ASP A 94 10.37 -1.82 7.04
C ASP A 94 9.32 -2.32 6.03
N MET A 95 8.56 -1.40 5.42
CA MET A 95 7.57 -1.71 4.38
C MET A 95 8.14 -1.64 2.97
N ARG A 96 9.42 -1.30 2.80
CA ARG A 96 10.06 -1.19 1.48
C ARG A 96 10.34 -2.57 0.90
N GLY A 97 10.11 -2.70 -0.41
CA GLY A 97 10.53 -3.86 -1.17
C GLY A 97 11.98 -3.75 -1.66
N ILE A 98 12.44 -4.81 -2.31
CA ILE A 98 13.72 -4.86 -3.03
C ILE A 98 13.45 -5.19 -4.50
N MET A 99 14.27 -4.66 -5.39
CA MET A 99 14.19 -4.91 -6.83
C MET A 99 15.59 -5.21 -7.37
N TYR A 100 15.72 -6.29 -8.11
CA TYR A 100 16.91 -6.64 -8.88
C TYR A 100 16.50 -6.97 -10.31
N GLY A 101 17.31 -6.55 -11.27
CA GLY A 101 17.08 -6.82 -12.68
C GLY A 101 18.37 -7.18 -13.38
N PHE A 102 18.32 -8.20 -14.23
CA PHE A 102 19.44 -8.63 -15.06
C PHE A 102 18.94 -8.94 -16.46
N GLY A 103 19.61 -8.39 -17.47
CA GLY A 103 19.24 -8.63 -18.85
C GLY A 103 19.94 -7.68 -19.81
N PRO A 104 19.86 -7.94 -21.12
CA PRO A 104 20.56 -7.15 -22.14
C PRO A 104 20.04 -5.71 -22.25
N ALA A 105 18.78 -5.46 -21.88
CA ALA A 105 18.19 -4.13 -21.91
C ALA A 105 18.59 -3.25 -20.71
N LEU A 106 19.13 -3.84 -19.65
CA LEU A 106 19.44 -3.15 -18.38
C LEU A 106 20.93 -2.84 -18.27
N LYS A 107 21.26 -1.70 -17.67
CA LYS A 107 22.65 -1.35 -17.38
C LYS A 107 23.30 -2.37 -16.44
N LYS A 108 24.58 -2.68 -16.71
CA LYS A 108 25.39 -3.57 -15.87
C LYS A 108 26.03 -2.78 -14.73
N ASN A 109 26.20 -3.41 -13.57
CA ASN A 109 26.81 -2.81 -12.38
C ASN A 109 26.22 -1.43 -12.02
N TYR A 110 24.90 -1.33 -12.11
CA TYR A 110 24.16 -0.09 -11.88
C TYR A 110 23.27 -0.24 -10.63
N THR A 111 23.37 0.73 -9.73
CA THR A 111 22.49 0.87 -8.57
C THR A 111 21.52 1.99 -8.87
N ALA A 112 20.23 1.65 -8.99
CA ALA A 112 19.19 2.63 -9.21
C ALA A 112 18.87 3.42 -7.93
N GLU A 113 18.41 4.65 -8.10
CA GLU A 113 17.71 5.39 -7.03
C GLU A 113 16.40 4.69 -6.64
N SER A 114 15.82 5.09 -5.50
CA SER A 114 14.57 4.47 -5.02
C SER A 114 13.42 4.63 -6.03
N LEU A 115 12.80 3.49 -6.34
CA LEU A 115 11.61 3.42 -7.18
C LEU A 115 10.35 3.32 -6.33
N GLU A 116 9.28 3.94 -6.81
CA GLU A 116 7.94 3.65 -6.33
C GLU A 116 7.38 2.43 -7.09
N MET A 117 6.44 1.70 -6.49
CA MET A 117 5.82 0.54 -7.15
C MET A 117 5.20 0.89 -8.51
N VAL A 118 4.65 2.11 -8.65
CA VAL A 118 4.06 2.60 -9.90
C VAL A 118 5.07 2.80 -11.03
N ASP A 119 6.37 2.98 -10.71
CA ASP A 119 7.42 3.22 -11.71
C ASP A 119 7.74 1.95 -12.53
N HIS A 120 7.47 0.77 -11.98
CA HIS A 120 7.86 -0.53 -12.56
C HIS A 120 7.16 -0.83 -13.89
N TYR A 121 5.92 -0.38 -14.06
CA TYR A 121 5.15 -0.63 -15.28
C TYR A 121 5.86 -0.07 -16.52
N ASN A 122 6.36 1.17 -16.45
CA ASN A 122 7.07 1.80 -17.57
C ASN A 122 8.35 1.05 -17.91
N LEU A 123 9.10 0.59 -16.90
CA LEU A 123 10.31 -0.20 -17.11
C LEU A 123 10.00 -1.50 -17.89
N PHE A 124 8.96 -2.22 -17.49
CA PHE A 124 8.56 -3.45 -18.18
C PHE A 124 8.09 -3.18 -19.61
N CYS A 125 7.33 -2.12 -19.84
CA CYS A 125 6.94 -1.71 -21.19
C CYS A 125 8.15 -1.46 -22.09
N HIS A 126 9.15 -0.71 -21.61
CA HIS A 126 10.36 -0.45 -22.40
C HIS A 126 11.16 -1.71 -22.70
N ILE A 127 11.33 -2.60 -21.70
CA ILE A 127 12.02 -3.88 -21.91
C ILE A 127 11.31 -4.75 -22.95
N LEU A 128 9.97 -4.73 -22.95
CA LEU A 128 9.15 -5.52 -23.89
C LEU A 128 8.97 -4.84 -25.26
N GLY A 129 9.43 -3.60 -25.44
CA GLY A 129 9.19 -2.83 -26.66
C GLY A 129 7.71 -2.44 -26.87
N ILE A 130 6.95 -2.28 -25.78
CA ILE A 130 5.54 -1.91 -25.80
C ILE A 130 5.40 -0.44 -25.41
N ASN A 131 4.53 0.30 -26.12
CA ASN A 131 4.19 1.67 -25.73
C ASN A 131 3.38 1.67 -24.42
N PRO A 132 3.86 2.29 -23.34
CA PRO A 132 3.11 2.38 -22.10
C PRO A 132 1.84 3.21 -22.29
N ILE A 133 0.73 2.77 -21.73
CA ILE A 133 -0.50 3.58 -21.64
C ILE A 133 -0.40 4.57 -20.47
N PRO A 134 -1.27 5.60 -20.38
CA PRO A 134 -1.25 6.55 -19.27
C PRO A 134 -1.30 5.84 -17.90
N ASN A 135 -0.33 6.16 -17.05
CA ASN A 135 -0.16 5.60 -15.71
C ASN A 135 0.53 6.61 -14.78
N ASN A 136 0.69 6.28 -13.51
CA ASN A 136 1.26 7.18 -12.50
C ASN A 136 2.77 7.01 -12.27
N GLY A 137 3.44 6.13 -13.01
CA GLY A 137 4.87 5.92 -12.93
C GLY A 137 5.67 7.03 -13.59
N THR A 138 6.87 7.28 -13.06
CA THR A 138 7.82 8.27 -13.56
C THR A 138 8.68 7.66 -14.67
N ASP A 139 8.39 7.99 -15.94
CA ASP A 139 9.05 7.39 -17.10
C ASP A 139 10.59 7.59 -17.12
N SER A 140 11.07 8.75 -16.67
CA SER A 140 12.52 9.04 -16.65
C SER A 140 13.30 8.05 -15.79
N LYS A 141 12.77 7.67 -14.62
CA LYS A 141 13.39 6.67 -13.74
C LYS A 141 13.53 5.32 -14.44
N ALA A 142 12.52 4.91 -15.21
CA ALA A 142 12.58 3.68 -15.98
C ALA A 142 13.69 3.72 -17.04
N ARG A 143 13.79 4.83 -17.78
CA ARG A 143 14.81 5.02 -18.82
C ARG A 143 16.23 5.07 -18.28
N GLU A 144 16.44 5.64 -17.09
CA GLU A 144 17.76 5.71 -16.46
C GLU A 144 18.38 4.34 -16.19
N MET A 145 17.55 3.30 -16.03
CA MET A 145 18.01 1.92 -15.81
C MET A 145 18.37 1.16 -17.11
N LEU A 146 17.96 1.67 -18.27
CA LEU A 146 18.11 1.00 -19.56
C LEU A 146 19.44 1.37 -20.23
N VAL A 147 20.02 0.44 -20.98
CA VAL A 147 21.20 0.72 -21.83
C VAL A 147 20.85 1.74 -22.91
N SER A 148 21.78 2.62 -23.27
CA SER A 148 21.58 3.47 -24.44
C SER A 148 21.68 2.62 -25.70
N SER A 149 21.03 3.04 -26.79
CA SER A 149 21.07 2.33 -28.07
C SER A 149 22.49 2.21 -28.69
N GLY A 150 23.52 2.78 -28.06
CA GLY A 150 24.92 2.69 -28.47
C GLY A 150 25.82 1.82 -27.58
N ASP A 151 25.35 1.29 -26.44
CA ASP A 151 26.18 0.55 -25.46
C ASP A 151 26.32 -0.96 -25.75
N ASN A 152 25.83 -1.42 -26.91
CA ASN A 152 25.94 -2.81 -27.36
C ASN A 152 27.19 -3.07 -28.23
N SER A 153 28.30 -2.37 -27.98
CA SER A 153 29.61 -2.63 -28.62
C SER A 153 30.55 -3.35 -27.68
#